data_AF-A0A448XEQ3-F1
#
_entry.id   AF-A0A448XEQ3-F1
#
_cell.length_a   1.000
_cell.length_b   1.000
_cell.length_c   1.000
_cell.angle_alpha   90.00
_cell.angle_beta   90.00
_cell.angle_gamma   90.00
#
_symmetry.space_group_name_H-M   'P 1'
#
loop_
_entity.id
_entity.type
_entity.pdbx_description
1 polymer ?
#
loop_
_entity_poly.entity_id
_entity_poly.type
_entity_poly.pdbx_seq_one_letter_code
_entity_poly.pdbx_strand_id
1 'polypeptide(L)'
;MSAAASFEKVLKANPNNYETLKILGSLYAQSNKADRRTQAKQLFKQVTVTDQQPDDVEAWIEYAQLLENDVNGALEAYLKALAILEQIQLDVSPELLNNVAALYFIKTDYPNSQVRYLYFTYFSIIRHFECFFLTGRCLGFKEFHSSKGI
;
A
#
# COMPACT_ATOMS: atom_id res chain seq x y z
N MET A 1 31.04 4.79 -8.89
CA MET A 1 30.44 3.49 -8.45
C MET A 1 28.96 3.71 -8.24
N SER A 2 28.10 2.81 -8.71
CA SER A 2 26.66 2.90 -8.44
C SER A 2 26.38 2.47 -6.98
N ALA A 3 25.39 3.08 -6.34
CA ALA A 3 24.93 2.69 -5.01
C ALA A 3 24.57 1.19 -4.97
N ALA A 4 23.90 0.69 -6.01
CA ALA A 4 23.54 -0.72 -6.15
C ALA A 4 24.76 -1.66 -6.06
N ALA A 5 25.88 -1.31 -6.70
CA ALA A 5 27.09 -2.14 -6.68
C ALA A 5 27.74 -2.23 -5.29
N SER A 6 27.51 -1.24 -4.42
CA SER A 6 27.99 -1.28 -3.04
C SER A 6 27.10 -2.17 -2.18
N PHE A 7 25.78 -2.07 -2.34
CA PHE A 7 24.80 -2.92 -1.65
C PHE A 7 24.86 -4.39 -2.10
N GLU A 8 25.15 -4.66 -3.37
CA GLU A 8 25.40 -6.03 -3.87
C GLU A 8 26.55 -6.72 -3.11
N LYS A 9 27.61 -5.98 -2.72
CA LYS A 9 28.71 -6.54 -1.92
C LYS A 9 28.28 -6.85 -0.49
N VAL A 10 27.49 -5.97 0.12
CA VAL A 10 26.94 -6.19 1.46
C VAL A 10 26.03 -7.41 1.47
N LEU A 11 25.17 -7.56 0.47
CA LEU A 11 24.26 -8.69 0.36
C LEU A 11 25.01 -10.02 0.15
N LYS A 12 26.14 -10.00 -0.56
CA LYS A 12 27.01 -11.19 -0.67
C LYS A 12 27.61 -11.62 0.67
N ALA A 13 27.93 -10.67 1.54
CA ALA A 13 28.47 -10.95 2.87
C ALA A 13 27.36 -11.32 3.88
N ASN A 14 26.17 -10.73 3.74
CA ASN A 14 25.01 -11.00 4.59
C ASN A 14 23.73 -11.10 3.74
N PRO A 15 23.38 -12.31 3.24
CA PRO A 15 22.27 -12.50 2.31
C PRO A 15 20.88 -12.16 2.87
N ASN A 16 20.72 -12.21 4.19
CA ASN A 16 19.45 -11.96 4.87
C ASN A 16 19.39 -10.59 5.54
N ASN A 17 20.26 -9.66 5.15
CA ASN A 17 20.21 -8.30 5.68
C ASN A 17 18.99 -7.55 5.14
N TYR A 18 18.00 -7.33 6.01
CA TYR A 18 16.72 -6.72 5.67
C TYR A 18 16.87 -5.37 4.96
N GLU A 19 17.65 -4.44 5.53
CA GLU A 19 17.84 -3.10 5.01
C GLU A 19 18.51 -3.11 3.63
N THR A 20 19.51 -3.98 3.44
CA THR A 20 20.20 -4.13 2.15
C THR A 20 19.25 -4.69 1.10
N LEU A 21 18.42 -5.67 1.45
CA LEU A 21 17.40 -6.22 0.55
C LEU A 21 16.40 -5.13 0.13
N LYS A 22 15.90 -4.34 1.08
CA LYS A 22 14.95 -3.24 0.82
C LYS A 22 15.58 -2.17 -0.07
N ILE A 23 16.75 -1.63 0.30
CA ILE A 23 17.42 -0.58 -0.48
C ILE A 23 17.75 -1.07 -1.90
N LEU A 24 18.30 -2.28 -2.05
CA LEU A 24 18.62 -2.82 -3.36
C LEU A 24 17.36 -3.09 -4.18
N GLY A 25 16.29 -3.56 -3.52
CA GLY A 25 14.96 -3.73 -4.10
C GLY A 25 14.43 -2.42 -4.69
N SER A 26 14.37 -1.36 -3.90
CA SER A 26 13.87 -0.05 -4.33
C SER A 26 14.71 0.53 -5.47
N LEU A 27 16.05 0.41 -5.39
CA LEU A 27 16.96 0.86 -6.47
C LEU A 27 16.70 0.11 -7.78
N TYR A 28 16.38 -1.17 -7.72
CA TYR A 28 16.06 -1.97 -8.90
C TYR A 28 14.64 -1.72 -9.43
N ALA A 29 13.68 -1.45 -8.55
CA ALA A 29 12.31 -1.11 -8.92
C ALA A 29 12.23 0.18 -9.75
N GLN A 30 13.08 1.16 -9.41
CA GLN A 30 13.21 2.43 -10.14
C GLN A 30 13.93 2.29 -11.50
N SER A 31 14.45 1.11 -11.83
CA SER A 31 15.11 0.88 -13.11
C SER A 31 14.08 0.66 -14.23
N ASN A 32 14.35 1.23 -15.41
CA ASN A 32 13.56 0.98 -16.63
C ASN A 32 13.84 -0.38 -17.26
N LYS A 33 14.78 -1.17 -16.71
CA LYS A 33 15.15 -2.49 -17.24
C LYS A 33 14.25 -3.57 -16.64
N ALA A 34 13.59 -4.34 -17.50
CA ALA A 34 12.73 -5.46 -17.08
C ALA A 34 13.45 -6.47 -16.18
N ASP A 35 14.71 -6.80 -16.49
CA ASP A 35 15.53 -7.69 -15.67
C ASP A 35 15.73 -7.15 -14.25
N ARG A 36 15.98 -5.84 -14.12
CA ARG A 36 16.16 -5.19 -12.82
C ARG A 36 14.84 -5.18 -12.04
N ARG A 37 13.71 -4.87 -12.67
CA ARG A 37 12.40 -4.97 -12.02
C ARG A 37 12.08 -6.40 -11.56
N THR A 38 12.48 -7.40 -12.32
CA THR A 38 12.34 -8.81 -11.93
C THR A 38 13.20 -9.13 -10.71
N GLN A 39 14.45 -8.65 -10.67
CA GLN A 39 15.29 -8.76 -9.48
C GLN A 39 14.70 -8.02 -8.28
N ALA A 40 14.13 -6.83 -8.47
CA ALA A 40 13.45 -6.08 -7.42
C ALA A 40 12.31 -6.91 -6.79
N LYS A 41 11.47 -7.52 -7.63
CA LYS A 41 10.37 -8.40 -7.17
C LYS A 41 10.90 -9.55 -6.31
N GLN A 42 12.03 -10.16 -6.69
CA GLN A 42 12.63 -11.24 -5.89
C GLN A 42 13.18 -10.73 -4.55
N LEU A 43 13.83 -9.56 -4.53
CA LEU A 43 14.33 -8.95 -3.31
C LEU A 43 13.19 -8.60 -2.36
N PHE A 44 12.15 -7.92 -2.83
CA PHE A 44 10.98 -7.59 -2.00
C PHE A 44 10.21 -8.83 -1.54
N LYS A 45 10.16 -9.89 -2.35
CA LYS A 45 9.62 -11.18 -1.89
C LYS A 45 10.43 -11.74 -0.70
N GLN A 46 11.75 -11.56 -0.69
CA GLN A 46 12.59 -11.97 0.45
C GLN A 46 12.37 -11.05 1.66
N VAL A 47 12.28 -9.73 1.45
CA VAL A 47 11.97 -8.75 2.50
C VAL A 47 10.67 -9.14 3.22
N THR A 48 9.62 -9.43 2.46
CA THR A 48 8.27 -9.74 2.97
C THR A 48 8.13 -11.09 3.70
N VAL A 49 9.08 -12.01 3.53
CA VAL A 49 9.11 -13.30 4.28
C VAL A 49 10.15 -13.31 5.40
N THR A 50 10.91 -12.23 5.56
CA THR A 50 11.92 -12.12 6.60
C THR A 50 11.24 -11.65 7.89
N ASP A 51 11.41 -12.39 8.99
CA ASP A 51 10.80 -12.09 10.30
C ASP A 51 11.41 -10.86 11.01
N GLN A 52 12.29 -10.09 10.35
CA GLN A 52 12.96 -8.95 10.99
C GLN A 52 12.03 -7.75 11.15
N GLN A 53 11.21 -7.44 10.15
CA GLN A 53 10.24 -6.34 10.19
C GLN A 53 8.94 -6.77 9.49
N PRO A 54 8.10 -7.59 10.15
CA PRO A 54 6.83 -8.03 9.58
C PRO A 54 5.84 -6.87 9.31
N ASP A 55 6.01 -5.78 10.06
CA ASP A 55 5.12 -4.62 10.07
C ASP A 55 5.57 -3.49 9.13
N ASP A 56 6.53 -3.74 8.24
CA ASP A 56 6.97 -2.73 7.26
C ASP A 56 5.95 -2.59 6.12
N VAL A 57 5.00 -1.69 6.33
CA VAL A 57 3.95 -1.33 5.36
C VAL A 57 4.54 -0.94 4.01
N GLU A 58 5.66 -0.21 4.00
CA GLU A 58 6.28 0.31 2.77
C GLU A 58 6.83 -0.83 1.92
N ALA A 59 7.45 -1.83 2.54
CA ALA A 59 7.92 -3.02 1.84
C ALA A 59 6.78 -3.79 1.16
N TRP A 60 5.62 -3.91 1.82
CA TRP A 60 4.43 -4.54 1.24
C TRP A 60 3.86 -3.74 0.06
N ILE A 61 3.84 -2.41 0.16
CA ILE A 61 3.37 -1.53 -0.92
C ILE A 61 4.31 -1.61 -2.14
N GLU A 62 5.62 -1.49 -1.94
CA GLU A 62 6.60 -1.59 -3.04
C GLU A 62 6.55 -2.98 -3.69
N TYR A 63 6.39 -4.04 -2.90
CA TYR A 63 6.21 -5.38 -3.43
C TYR A 63 4.94 -5.48 -4.30
N ALA A 64 3.80 -4.96 -3.82
CA ALA A 64 2.54 -4.98 -4.56
C ALA A 64 2.64 -4.22 -5.89
N GLN A 65 3.32 -3.08 -5.92
CA GLN A 65 3.55 -2.30 -7.15
C GLN A 65 4.38 -3.06 -8.18
N LEU A 66 5.31 -3.90 -7.75
CA LEU A 66 6.11 -4.76 -8.65
C LEU A 66 5.34 -5.98 -9.18
N LEU A 67 4.15 -6.25 -8.64
CA LEU A 67 3.26 -7.32 -9.07
C LEU A 67 2.26 -6.86 -10.16
N GLU A 68 2.72 -6.04 -11.10
CA GLU A 68 1.89 -5.43 -12.17
C GLU A 68 1.05 -6.46 -12.95
N ASN A 69 1.60 -7.65 -13.20
CA ASN A 69 0.91 -8.72 -13.95
C ASN A 69 0.23 -9.76 -13.05
N ASP A 70 0.37 -9.65 -11.73
CA ASP A 70 -0.14 -10.61 -10.75
C ASP A 70 -1.14 -9.93 -9.83
N VAL A 71 -2.38 -9.80 -10.33
CA VAL A 71 -3.48 -9.11 -9.66
C VAL A 71 -3.75 -9.70 -8.27
N ASN A 72 -3.71 -11.02 -8.13
CA ASN A 72 -3.98 -11.67 -6.85
C ASN A 72 -2.84 -11.42 -5.87
N GLY A 73 -1.58 -11.59 -6.29
CA GLY A 73 -0.43 -11.32 -5.44
C GLY A 73 -0.34 -9.85 -5.02
N ALA A 74 -0.61 -8.91 -5.95
CA ALA A 74 -0.64 -7.48 -5.65
C ALA A 74 -1.73 -7.16 -4.61
N LEU A 75 -2.91 -7.73 -4.78
CA LEU A 75 -4.02 -7.54 -3.86
C LEU A 75 -3.70 -8.10 -2.47
N GLU A 76 -3.14 -9.30 -2.37
CA GLU A 76 -2.72 -9.88 -1.08
C GLU A 76 -1.69 -9.01 -0.36
N ALA A 77 -0.69 -8.51 -1.10
CA ALA A 77 0.34 -7.64 -0.53
C ALA A 77 -0.26 -6.31 -0.03
N TYR A 78 -1.13 -5.67 -0.81
CA TYR A 78 -1.82 -4.45 -0.36
C TYR A 78 -2.76 -4.69 0.83
N LEU A 79 -3.45 -5.83 0.89
CA LEU A 79 -4.30 -6.18 2.03
C LEU A 79 -3.48 -6.38 3.31
N LYS A 80 -2.27 -6.94 3.22
CA LYS A 80 -1.34 -7.00 4.36
C LYS A 80 -0.91 -5.60 4.81
N ALA A 81 -0.54 -4.73 3.88
CA ALA A 81 -0.22 -3.34 4.18
C ALA A 81 -1.37 -2.63 4.90
N LEU A 82 -2.60 -2.81 4.43
CA LEU A 82 -3.82 -2.28 5.08
C LEU A 82 -4.03 -2.84 6.48
N ALA A 83 -3.87 -4.15 6.67
CA ALA A 83 -4.03 -4.79 7.97
C ALA A 83 -3.03 -4.24 9.01
N ILE A 84 -1.78 -4.02 8.61
CA ILE A 84 -0.76 -3.42 9.48
C ILE A 84 -1.15 -1.98 9.82
N LEU A 85 -1.56 -1.16 8.83
CA LEU A 85 -2.01 0.22 9.05
C LEU A 85 -3.20 0.30 10.01
N GLU A 86 -4.17 -0.60 9.86
CA GLU A 86 -5.33 -0.72 10.75
C GLU A 86 -4.89 -1.09 12.18
N GLN A 87 -3.93 -2.01 12.34
CA GLN A 87 -3.40 -2.42 13.65
C GLN A 87 -2.70 -1.27 14.38
N ILE A 88 -1.92 -0.46 13.68
CA ILE A 88 -1.21 0.69 14.25
C ILE A 88 -2.06 1.96 14.29
N GLN A 89 -3.33 1.89 13.87
CA GLN A 89 -4.28 3.01 13.79
C GLN A 89 -3.74 4.21 12.99
N LEU A 90 -2.96 3.93 11.95
CA LEU A 90 -2.43 4.96 11.05
C LEU A 90 -3.37 5.14 9.86
N ASP A 91 -3.41 6.36 9.34
CA ASP A 91 -4.22 6.67 8.18
C ASP A 91 -3.78 5.89 6.95
N VAL A 92 -4.77 5.30 6.31
CA VAL A 92 -4.61 4.68 5.02
C VAL A 92 -4.58 5.77 3.95
N SER A 93 -3.53 5.76 3.13
CA SER A 93 -3.41 6.75 2.07
C SER A 93 -4.52 6.56 1.01
N PRO A 94 -5.03 7.67 0.46
CA PRO A 94 -5.99 7.63 -0.62
C PRO A 94 -5.56 6.76 -1.81
N GLU A 95 -4.28 6.86 -2.18
CA GLU A 95 -3.68 6.12 -3.29
C GLU A 95 -3.73 4.61 -3.07
N LEU A 96 -3.43 4.14 -1.86
CA LEU A 96 -3.44 2.72 -1.52
C LEU A 96 -4.84 2.12 -1.68
N LEU A 97 -5.88 2.83 -1.19
CA LEU A 97 -7.27 2.39 -1.34
C LEU A 97 -7.72 2.38 -2.80
N ASN A 98 -7.29 3.36 -3.59
CA ASN A 98 -7.57 3.39 -5.02
C ASN A 98 -6.93 2.19 -5.75
N ASN A 99 -5.67 1.88 -5.45
CA ASN A 99 -4.97 0.73 -6.04
C ASN A 99 -5.67 -0.59 -5.69
N VAL A 100 -6.11 -0.76 -4.44
CA VAL A 100 -6.88 -1.94 -4.00
C VAL A 100 -8.22 -2.03 -4.71
N ALA A 101 -8.97 -0.93 -4.80
CA ALA A 101 -10.26 -0.90 -5.49
C ALA A 101 -10.13 -1.23 -6.99
N ALA A 102 -9.09 -0.73 -7.65
CA ALA A 102 -8.76 -1.03 -9.04
C ALA A 102 -8.43 -2.53 -9.23
N LEU A 103 -7.67 -3.13 -8.31
CA LEU A 103 -7.37 -4.56 -8.37
C LEU A 103 -8.62 -5.43 -8.17
N TYR A 104 -9.52 -5.08 -7.24
CA TYR A 104 -10.80 -5.77 -7.09
C TYR A 104 -11.67 -5.65 -8.34
N PHE A 105 -11.66 -4.48 -8.99
CA PHE A 105 -12.36 -4.26 -10.25
C PHE A 105 -11.81 -5.17 -11.36
N ILE A 106 -10.48 -5.23 -11.51
CA ILE A 106 -9.81 -6.12 -12.47
C ILE A 106 -10.11 -7.60 -12.17
N LYS A 107 -10.19 -7.96 -10.88
CA LYS A 107 -10.54 -9.32 -10.42
C LYS A 107 -12.01 -9.68 -10.65
N THR A 108 -12.86 -8.78 -11.17
CA THR A 108 -14.32 -8.92 -11.33
C THR A 108 -15.09 -9.09 -10.01
N ASP A 109 -14.49 -8.73 -8.88
CA ASP A 109 -15.09 -8.76 -7.55
C ASP A 109 -15.70 -7.39 -7.23
N TYR A 110 -16.78 -7.08 -7.96
CA TYR A 110 -17.46 -5.78 -7.92
C TYR A 110 -17.96 -5.36 -6.52
N PRO A 111 -18.54 -6.24 -5.69
CA PRO A 111 -19.02 -5.85 -4.37
C PRO A 111 -17.89 -5.31 -3.49
N ASN A 112 -16.74 -5.99 -3.47
CA ASN A 112 -15.60 -5.57 -2.64
C ASN A 112 -14.96 -4.27 -3.15
N SER A 113 -14.90 -4.07 -4.47
CA SER A 113 -14.41 -2.81 -5.06
C SER A 113 -15.26 -1.61 -4.62
N GLN A 114 -16.59 -1.70 -4.72
CA GLN A 114 -17.49 -0.62 -4.33
C GLN A 114 -17.43 -0.33 -2.84
N VAL A 115 -17.42 -1.37 -2.00
CA VAL A 115 -17.35 -1.22 -0.53
C VAL A 115 -16.05 -0.51 -0.13
N ARG A 116 -14.90 -0.88 -0.70
CA ARG A 116 -13.62 -0.24 -0.35
C ARG A 116 -13.53 1.20 -0.88
N TYR A 117 -14.09 1.49 -2.06
CA TYR A 117 -14.17 2.84 -2.61
C TYR A 117 -15.11 3.75 -1.80
N LEU A 118 -16.25 3.24 -1.36
CA LEU A 118 -17.16 3.96 -0.47
C LEU A 118 -16.56 4.14 0.93
N TYR A 119 -15.81 3.16 1.44
CA TYR A 119 -15.06 3.32 2.68
C TYR A 119 -13.99 4.41 2.57
N PHE A 120 -13.31 4.49 1.43
CA PHE A 120 -12.39 5.58 1.12
C PHE A 120 -13.06 6.95 1.16
N THR A 121 -14.20 7.12 0.46
CA THR A 121 -14.87 8.43 0.41
C THR A 121 -15.42 8.78 1.78
N TYR A 122 -16.03 7.82 2.47
CA TYR A 122 -16.59 7.99 3.80
C TYR A 122 -15.52 8.33 4.86
N PHE A 123 -14.40 7.60 4.91
CA PHE A 123 -13.34 7.82 5.88
C PHE A 123 -12.55 9.10 5.60
N SER A 124 -12.27 9.40 4.32
CA SER A 124 -11.61 10.67 3.93
C SER A 124 -12.46 11.88 4.30
N ILE A 125 -13.79 11.80 4.09
CA ILE A 125 -14.71 12.85 4.51
C ILE A 125 -14.70 12.98 6.04
N ILE A 126 -14.89 11.89 6.79
CA ILE A 126 -15.00 11.94 8.26
C ILE A 126 -13.72 12.43 8.94
N ARG A 127 -12.52 12.02 8.51
CA ARG A 127 -11.28 12.55 9.11
C ARG A 127 -11.05 14.02 8.80
N HIS A 128 -11.45 14.50 7.63
CA HIS A 128 -11.45 15.94 7.35
C HIS A 128 -12.43 16.68 8.27
N PHE A 129 -13.58 16.07 8.58
CA PHE A 129 -14.57 16.61 9.51
C PHE A 129 -14.11 16.59 10.99
N GLU A 130 -13.35 15.58 11.45
CA GLU A 130 -12.76 15.58 12.79
C GLU A 130 -11.68 16.66 12.96
N CYS A 131 -10.86 16.91 11.92
CA CYS A 131 -9.93 18.04 11.88
C CYS A 131 -10.67 19.40 11.94
N PHE A 132 -11.88 19.46 11.38
CA PHE A 132 -12.73 20.65 11.44
C PHE A 132 -13.35 20.86 12.83
N PHE A 133 -13.66 19.79 13.55
CA PHE A 133 -14.15 19.88 14.94
C PHE A 133 -13.09 20.40 15.91
N LEU A 134 -11.81 20.04 15.72
CA LEU A 134 -10.71 20.56 16.54
C LEU A 134 -10.37 22.03 16.26
N THR A 135 -10.74 22.58 15.11
CA THR A 135 -10.47 23.98 14.71
C THR A 135 -11.65 24.93 14.89
N GLY A 136 -12.75 24.47 15.50
CA GLY A 136 -13.76 25.36 16.10
C GLY A 136 -14.57 26.22 15.12
N ARG A 137 -14.74 25.81 13.86
CA ARG A 137 -15.75 26.41 12.96
C ARG A 137 -16.79 25.37 12.58
N CYS A 138 -17.95 25.39 13.23
CA CYS A 138 -19.10 24.63 12.76
C CYS A 138 -19.68 25.31 11.51
N LEU A 139 -19.63 24.66 10.35
CA LEU A 139 -20.57 24.94 9.25
C LEU A 139 -21.56 23.78 9.18
N GLY A 140 -22.83 24.11 9.41
CA GLY A 140 -23.90 23.18 9.73
C GLY A 140 -24.20 22.17 8.62
N PHE A 141 -24.19 20.90 9.02
CA PHE A 141 -24.78 19.79 8.27
C PHE A 141 -26.29 19.78 8.53
N LYS A 142 -27.05 20.60 7.82
CA LYS A 142 -28.49 20.40 7.66
C LYS A 142 -28.75 20.00 6.22
N GLU A 143 -29.53 18.93 6.07
CA GLU A 143 -30.12 18.38 4.84
C GLU A 143 -29.30 17.32 4.10
N PHE A 144 -29.26 16.11 4.66
CA PHE A 144 -29.29 14.91 3.80
C PHE A 144 -29.98 13.72 4.48
N HIS A 145 -31.18 13.91 5.04
CA HIS A 145 -32.09 12.79 5.36
C HIS A 145 -33.53 13.31 5.48
N SER A 146 -34.27 13.31 4.38
CA SER A 146 -35.69 12.89 4.36
C SER A 146 -36.24 12.90 2.93
N SER A 147 -36.22 11.76 2.27
CA SER A 147 -37.30 11.39 1.35
C SER A 147 -37.46 9.86 1.32
N LYS A 148 -38.10 9.34 2.37
CA LYS A 148 -38.83 8.07 2.34
C LYS A 148 -40.17 8.27 3.05
N GLY A 149 -41.27 8.03 2.30
CA GLY A 149 -42.68 8.10 2.74
C GLY A 149 -43.27 9.49 2.55
N ILE A 150 -44.32 9.73 1.77
CA ILE A 150 -45.55 8.98 1.47
C ILE A 150 -45.89 9.12 -0.02
#